data_AF-A0A4S9M2J7-F1
#
_entry.id   AF-A0A4S9M2J7-F1
#
_cell.length_a   1.000
_cell.length_b   1.000
_cell.length_c   1.000
_cell.angle_alpha   90.00
_cell.angle_beta   90.00
_cell.angle_gamma   90.00
#
_symmetry.space_group_name_H-M   'P 1'
#
loop_
_entity.id
_entity.type
_entity.pdbx_description
1 polymer ?
#
loop_
_entity_poly.entity_id
_entity_poly.type
_entity_poly.pdbx_seq_one_letter_code
_entity_poly.pdbx_strand_id
1 'polypeptide(L)'
;MTTSSRQAGAIESSARSSSELAAALFKNVSPSAALPSHPQPLSSIHPIPSSIHAPAMIVDPVEAFKATSSVAPIPTVVPSLPEYETVTETGTRALWAVFVLMLLSMIVFVGLSWTVPISKRLYHVVTTLIVTFASLSYFAMATGHGISYHRTTVTDSHRHVPDTTHDVYRQVYWARYVDWSLTTPLLLLDLALLAGLSGGHILLAIVADVIMVLTGLFAAYGTEGTPQKWGWYAIACIAYLVVIWMLAVHGRANAMAKGGKVGKFFASIAGFTLVIWTIYPIVWGVADGSRKMSVDQEIIAYAVLDLLAKPVFGAWLLFTHQSMPETQVELGGFWTHGVSSEGAIRVGEDDEGA
;
A
#
# COMPACT_ATOMS: atom_id res chain seq x y z
N MET A 1 0.29 0.68 44.45
CA MET A 1 1.03 1.88 44.01
C MET A 1 2.49 1.57 43.62
N THR A 2 2.83 0.34 43.19
CA THR A 2 4.23 -0.11 43.02
C THR A 2 4.58 -0.65 41.63
N THR A 3 3.65 -0.60 40.67
CA THR A 3 3.89 -1.05 39.27
C THR A 3 4.27 0.09 38.32
N SER A 4 3.92 1.34 38.66
CA SER A 4 4.20 2.51 37.80
C SER A 4 5.66 2.98 37.83
N SER A 5 6.42 2.70 38.89
CA SER A 5 7.81 3.17 39.05
C SER A 5 8.83 2.30 38.30
N ARG A 6 8.54 1.02 38.07
CA ARG A 6 9.41 0.12 37.29
C ARG A 6 9.35 0.38 35.79
N GLN A 7 8.22 0.86 35.26
CA GLN A 7 8.08 1.20 33.84
C GLN A 7 8.78 2.52 33.49
N ALA A 8 8.77 3.50 34.40
CA ALA A 8 9.46 4.78 34.19
C ALA A 8 10.99 4.61 34.07
N GLY A 9 11.61 3.78 34.91
CA GLY A 9 13.06 3.54 34.88
C GLY A 9 13.55 2.78 33.63
N ALA A 10 12.71 1.96 33.01
CA ALA A 10 13.06 1.25 31.78
C ALA A 10 13.06 2.18 30.55
N ILE A 11 12.20 3.21 30.55
CA ILE A 11 12.09 4.19 29.46
C ILE A 11 13.26 5.17 29.50
N GLU A 12 13.68 5.62 30.69
CA GLU A 12 14.85 6.51 30.85
C GLU A 12 16.17 5.86 30.44
N SER A 13 16.34 4.56 30.71
CA SER A 13 17.52 3.79 30.32
C SER A 13 17.67 3.68 28.79
N SER A 14 16.57 3.44 28.08
CA SER A 14 16.55 3.32 26.61
C SER A 14 16.81 4.66 25.91
N ALA A 15 16.31 5.77 26.47
CA ALA A 15 16.56 7.10 25.94
C ALA A 15 18.04 7.52 26.05
N ARG A 16 18.72 7.15 27.15
CA ARG A 16 20.14 7.46 27.37
C ARG A 16 21.05 6.73 26.37
N SER A 17 20.80 5.44 26.15
CA SER A 17 21.54 4.61 25.19
C SER A 17 21.42 5.12 23.75
N SER A 18 20.24 5.64 23.38
CA SER A 18 19.98 6.20 22.05
C SER A 18 20.74 7.50 21.79
N SER A 19 20.91 8.33 22.83
CA SER A 19 21.64 9.60 22.74
C SER A 19 23.16 9.44 22.63
N GLU A 20 23.73 8.40 23.26
CA GLU A 20 25.15 8.08 23.18
C GLU A 20 25.54 7.50 21.80
N LEU A 21 24.65 6.70 21.19
CA LEU A 21 24.85 6.21 19.82
C LEU A 21 24.82 7.34 18.78
N ALA A 22 23.94 8.33 18.97
CA ALA A 22 23.88 9.50 18.11
C ALA A 22 25.16 10.36 18.23
N ALA A 23 25.69 10.54 19.44
CA ALA A 23 26.93 11.30 19.67
C ALA A 23 28.19 10.61 19.09
N ALA A 24 28.20 9.28 19.01
CA ALA A 24 29.28 8.51 18.40
C ALA A 24 29.31 8.61 16.86
N LEU A 25 28.13 8.76 16.23
CA LEU A 25 28.01 8.85 14.77
C LEU A 25 28.41 10.23 14.20
N PHE A 26 28.42 11.29 15.03
CA PHE A 26 28.81 12.64 14.60
C PHE A 26 30.31 12.97 14.77
N LYS A 27 31.13 12.08 15.35
CA LYS A 27 32.57 12.33 15.57
C LYS A 27 33.50 11.96 14.41
N ASN A 28 33.01 11.34 13.34
CA ASN A 28 33.85 10.81 12.26
C ASN A 28 33.78 11.58 10.93
N VAL A 29 33.46 12.87 10.95
CA VAL A 29 33.60 13.73 9.77
C VAL A 29 34.68 14.78 10.06
N SER A 30 35.87 14.60 9.49
CA SER A 30 36.93 15.61 9.49
C SER A 30 37.29 16.00 8.05
N PRO A 31 37.60 17.28 7.77
CA PRO A 31 37.71 17.82 6.41
C PRO A 31 39.15 17.88 5.86
N SER A 32 39.25 17.71 4.54
CA SER A 32 40.15 18.35 3.54
C SER A 32 41.66 18.55 3.77
N ALA A 33 42.42 18.05 2.78
CA ALA A 33 43.56 18.63 2.04
C ALA A 33 44.70 19.38 2.76
N ALA A 34 45.93 18.89 2.54
CA ALA A 34 47.16 19.69 2.61
C ALA A 34 48.17 19.27 1.51
N LEU A 35 48.75 20.27 0.83
CA LEU A 35 49.81 20.14 -0.18
C LEU A 35 51.14 19.65 0.42
N PRO A 36 52.06 19.07 -0.38
CA PRO A 36 53.48 19.04 -0.03
C PRO A 36 54.32 20.02 -0.89
N SER A 37 55.13 20.78 -0.18
CA SER A 37 56.24 21.62 -0.63
C SER A 37 57.53 20.79 -0.89
N HIS A 38 58.25 21.11 -1.96
CA HIS A 38 59.65 20.72 -2.27
C HIS A 38 60.69 21.40 -1.33
N PRO A 39 62.02 21.13 -1.42
CA PRO A 39 62.79 19.92 -1.77
C PRO A 39 63.96 19.66 -0.77
N GLN A 40 64.70 18.55 -0.92
CA GLN A 40 66.06 18.41 -0.33
C GLN A 40 67.02 17.70 -1.33
N PRO A 41 68.32 18.04 -1.36
CA PRO A 41 69.26 17.65 -2.41
C PRO A 41 70.09 16.42 -2.00
N LEU A 42 70.45 15.58 -2.97
CA LEU A 42 71.50 14.58 -2.78
C LEU A 42 72.42 14.54 -4.01
N SER A 43 73.65 14.94 -3.73
CA SER A 43 74.86 14.78 -4.52
C SER A 43 75.25 13.31 -4.65
N SER A 44 75.68 12.86 -5.83
CA SER A 44 76.91 12.08 -6.00
C SER A 44 77.18 11.80 -7.48
N ILE A 45 78.42 12.09 -7.87
CA ILE A 45 79.02 11.88 -9.18
C ILE A 45 79.77 10.55 -9.12
N HIS A 46 79.62 9.69 -10.13
CA HIS A 46 80.68 8.74 -10.52
C HIS A 46 80.66 8.50 -12.04
N PRO A 47 81.82 8.15 -12.64
CA PRO A 47 82.08 8.38 -14.06
C PRO A 47 81.85 7.19 -15.00
N ILE A 48 81.76 7.57 -16.28
CA ILE A 48 81.67 6.91 -17.59
C ILE A 48 82.41 5.55 -17.73
N PRO A 49 81.93 4.67 -18.63
CA PRO A 49 82.80 4.19 -19.70
C PRO A 49 82.19 4.32 -21.10
N SER A 50 83.06 4.65 -22.04
CA SER A 50 82.84 4.88 -23.46
C SER A 50 82.90 3.59 -24.28
N SER A 51 82.25 3.66 -25.45
CA SER A 51 82.33 2.78 -26.64
C SER A 51 81.29 1.65 -26.75
N ILE A 52 80.45 1.73 -27.79
CA ILE A 52 80.45 0.85 -28.98
C ILE A 52 79.37 1.38 -29.95
N HIS A 53 79.75 1.49 -31.22
CA HIS A 53 78.90 1.88 -32.35
C HIS A 53 77.71 0.95 -32.57
N ALA A 54 76.52 1.52 -32.74
CA ALA A 54 75.38 0.90 -33.43
C ALA A 54 74.80 1.93 -34.42
N PRO A 55 74.36 1.50 -35.62
CA PRO A 55 73.86 2.43 -36.64
C PRO A 55 72.59 3.12 -36.14
N ALA A 56 72.60 4.45 -36.20
CA ALA A 56 71.50 5.30 -35.80
C ALA A 56 70.28 5.02 -36.69
N MET A 57 69.32 4.25 -36.18
CA MET A 57 67.93 4.43 -36.56
C MET A 57 67.48 5.70 -35.83
N ILE A 58 67.68 6.86 -36.45
CA ILE A 58 67.14 8.13 -35.98
C ILE A 58 65.62 8.02 -36.18
N VAL A 59 64.94 7.45 -35.19
CA VAL A 59 63.53 7.77 -34.97
C VAL A 59 63.56 9.22 -34.51
N ASP A 60 63.06 10.13 -35.34
CA ASP A 60 62.93 11.53 -34.98
C ASP A 60 62.22 11.60 -33.61
N PRO A 61 62.86 12.15 -32.56
CA PRO A 61 62.22 12.22 -31.24
C PRO A 61 60.90 12.99 -31.30
N VAL A 62 60.70 13.83 -32.32
CA VAL A 62 59.44 14.54 -32.57
C VAL A 62 58.34 13.61 -33.10
N GLU A 63 58.68 12.55 -33.86
CA GLU A 63 57.71 11.54 -34.32
C GLU A 63 57.35 10.53 -33.23
N ALA A 64 58.27 10.20 -32.32
CA ALA A 64 57.98 9.33 -31.18
C ALA A 64 57.00 9.97 -30.18
N PHE A 65 57.02 11.30 -30.03
CA PHE A 65 56.03 12.07 -29.25
C PHE A 65 54.72 12.36 -30.03
N LYS A 66 54.63 12.02 -31.32
CA LYS A 66 53.42 12.14 -32.14
C LYS A 66 52.50 10.92 -32.07
N ALA A 67 52.80 9.94 -31.22
CA ALA A 67 51.79 8.99 -30.78
C ALA A 67 50.79 9.74 -29.88
N THR A 68 49.80 10.38 -30.51
CA THR A 68 48.60 10.81 -29.80
C THR A 68 48.00 9.55 -29.19
N SER A 69 48.24 9.35 -27.90
CA SER A 69 47.35 8.58 -27.06
C SER A 69 46.02 9.33 -27.05
N SER A 70 45.25 9.16 -28.13
CA SER A 70 43.83 9.45 -28.14
C SER A 70 43.17 8.39 -27.26
N VAL A 71 43.47 8.43 -25.96
CA VAL A 71 42.54 7.94 -24.96
C VAL A 71 41.36 8.89 -25.11
N ALA A 72 40.36 8.45 -25.90
CA ALA A 72 39.10 9.15 -25.98
C ALA A 72 38.68 9.46 -24.54
N PRO A 73 38.23 10.70 -24.23
CA PRO A 73 37.85 11.04 -22.88
C PRO A 73 36.87 9.98 -22.40
N ILE A 74 37.21 9.30 -21.31
CA ILE A 74 36.31 8.33 -20.67
C ILE A 74 34.99 9.06 -20.49
N PRO A 75 33.87 8.55 -21.03
CA PRO A 75 32.57 9.18 -20.84
C PRO A 75 32.38 9.38 -19.35
N THR A 76 32.42 10.63 -18.90
CA THR A 76 32.15 10.93 -17.50
C THR A 76 30.66 10.72 -17.34
N VAL A 77 30.27 9.55 -16.83
CA VAL A 77 28.88 9.28 -16.43
C VAL A 77 28.64 10.15 -15.21
N VAL A 78 28.13 11.36 -15.43
CA VAL A 78 27.67 12.23 -14.36
C VAL A 78 26.48 11.52 -13.72
N PRO A 79 26.49 11.24 -12.40
CA PRO A 79 25.33 10.66 -11.73
C PRO A 79 24.11 11.55 -11.99
N SER A 80 23.07 11.00 -12.60
CA SER A 80 21.81 11.70 -12.82
C SER A 80 21.17 12.01 -11.47
N LEU A 81 20.57 13.20 -11.35
CA LEU A 81 19.77 13.54 -10.17
C LEU A 81 18.59 12.54 -10.05
N PRO A 82 18.16 12.20 -8.82
CA PRO A 82 17.03 11.30 -8.63
C PRO A 82 15.77 11.91 -9.23
N GLU A 83 15.06 11.12 -10.03
CA GLU A 83 13.77 11.49 -10.62
C GLU A 83 12.65 11.22 -9.60
N TYR A 84 11.72 12.16 -9.48
CA TYR A 84 10.58 12.03 -8.59
C TYR A 84 9.29 11.96 -9.40
N GLU A 85 8.64 10.80 -9.40
CA GLU A 85 7.30 10.65 -9.95
C GLU A 85 6.28 11.04 -8.88
N THR A 86 5.80 12.28 -8.94
CA THR A 86 4.82 12.82 -7.99
C THR A 86 3.48 13.10 -8.64
N VAL A 87 2.45 13.14 -7.81
CA VAL A 87 1.13 13.63 -8.19
C VAL A 87 1.21 15.05 -8.73
N THR A 88 0.43 15.34 -9.78
CA THR A 88 0.23 16.69 -10.29
C THR A 88 -1.07 17.28 -9.76
N GLU A 89 -1.36 18.53 -10.12
CA GLU A 89 -2.61 19.18 -9.77
C GLU A 89 -3.85 18.36 -10.19
N THR A 90 -3.77 17.62 -11.29
CA THR A 90 -4.88 16.77 -11.77
C THR A 90 -5.21 15.66 -10.78
N GLY A 91 -4.20 14.91 -10.32
CA GLY A 91 -4.39 13.85 -9.32
C GLY A 91 -4.83 14.41 -7.97
N THR A 92 -4.28 15.55 -7.54
CA THR A 92 -4.69 16.21 -6.29
C THR A 92 -6.15 16.64 -6.32
N ARG A 93 -6.61 17.25 -7.42
CA ARG A 93 -8.03 17.62 -7.61
C ARG A 93 -8.94 16.39 -7.58
N ALA A 94 -8.51 15.28 -8.20
CA ALA A 94 -9.26 14.02 -8.18
C ALA A 94 -9.42 13.47 -6.74
N LEU A 95 -8.35 13.48 -5.93
CA LEU A 95 -8.41 13.05 -4.53
C LEU A 95 -9.43 13.88 -3.72
N TRP A 96 -9.38 15.20 -3.85
CA TRP A 96 -10.35 16.09 -3.17
C TRP A 96 -11.79 15.88 -3.65
N ALA A 97 -12.00 15.70 -4.95
CA ALA A 97 -13.33 15.44 -5.49
C ALA A 97 -13.92 14.14 -4.91
N VAL A 98 -13.13 13.07 -4.85
CA VAL A 98 -13.58 11.78 -4.31
C VAL A 98 -13.81 11.86 -2.81
N PHE A 99 -12.94 12.56 -2.07
CA PHE A 99 -13.18 12.84 -0.64
C PHE A 99 -14.56 13.45 -0.40
N VAL A 100 -14.91 14.51 -1.16
CA VAL A 100 -16.21 15.17 -1.03
C VAL A 100 -17.35 14.21 -1.37
N LEU A 101 -17.23 13.43 -2.45
CA LEU A 101 -18.26 12.46 -2.83
C LEU A 101 -18.46 11.34 -1.79
N MET A 102 -17.38 10.82 -1.20
CA MET A 102 -17.42 9.83 -0.12
C MET A 102 -18.06 10.43 1.14
N LEU A 103 -17.71 11.67 1.50
CA LEU A 103 -18.28 12.37 2.64
C LEU A 103 -19.78 12.64 2.47
N LEU A 104 -20.21 13.08 1.28
CA LEU A 104 -21.62 13.27 0.97
C LEU A 104 -22.39 11.94 1.05
N SER A 105 -21.82 10.87 0.51
CA SER A 105 -22.41 9.52 0.58
C SER A 105 -22.55 9.05 2.04
N MET A 106 -21.55 9.31 2.87
CA MET A 106 -21.60 9.05 4.32
C MET A 106 -22.75 9.79 4.98
N ILE A 107 -22.91 11.10 4.73
CA ILE A 107 -24.01 11.89 5.29
C ILE A 107 -25.36 11.33 4.85
N VAL A 108 -25.51 10.99 3.57
CA VAL A 108 -26.74 10.39 3.04
C VAL A 108 -27.04 9.05 3.71
N PHE A 109 -26.06 8.15 3.83
CA PHE A 109 -26.26 6.83 4.43
C PHE A 109 -26.54 6.90 5.94
N VAL A 110 -25.93 7.84 6.67
CA VAL A 110 -26.30 8.15 8.06
C VAL A 110 -27.76 8.58 8.13
N GLY A 111 -28.18 9.51 7.27
CA GLY A 111 -29.56 9.99 7.21
C GLY A 111 -30.57 8.86 6.91
N LEU A 112 -30.26 8.00 5.92
CA LEU A 112 -31.06 6.81 5.63
C LEU A 112 -31.12 5.86 6.82
N SER A 113 -30.00 5.69 7.54
CA SER A 113 -29.93 4.79 8.70
C SER A 113 -30.93 5.20 9.78
N TRP A 114 -31.14 6.50 10.01
CA TRP A 114 -32.08 7.00 11.03
C TRP A 114 -33.52 6.60 10.78
N THR A 115 -33.89 6.28 9.55
CA THR A 115 -35.25 5.82 9.20
C THR A 115 -35.52 4.36 9.56
N VAL A 116 -34.49 3.60 9.97
CA VAL A 116 -34.57 2.15 10.21
C VAL A 116 -34.34 1.81 11.70
N PRO A 117 -35.16 0.94 12.33
CA PRO A 117 -34.94 0.49 13.71
C PRO A 117 -33.56 -0.14 13.92
N ILE A 118 -32.98 0.02 15.12
CA ILE A 118 -31.61 -0.45 15.44
C ILE A 118 -31.41 -1.94 15.14
N SER A 119 -32.40 -2.79 15.44
CA SER A 119 -32.36 -4.23 15.17
C SER A 119 -32.20 -4.62 13.70
N LYS A 120 -32.56 -3.73 12.77
CA LYS A 120 -32.55 -3.98 11.31
C LYS A 120 -31.54 -3.11 10.56
N ARG A 121 -30.78 -2.29 11.28
CA ARG A 121 -29.90 -1.26 10.70
C ARG A 121 -28.52 -1.79 10.29
N LEU A 122 -28.22 -3.08 10.49
CA LEU A 122 -26.87 -3.62 10.30
C LEU A 122 -26.24 -3.25 8.94
N TYR A 123 -26.93 -3.47 7.82
CA TYR A 123 -26.43 -3.08 6.49
C TYR A 123 -26.15 -1.57 6.40
N HIS A 124 -27.03 -0.72 6.97
CA HIS A 124 -26.81 0.73 6.95
C HIS A 124 -25.58 1.12 7.78
N VAL A 125 -25.35 0.47 8.92
CA VAL A 125 -24.16 0.71 9.75
C VAL A 125 -22.90 0.30 9.00
N VAL A 126 -22.85 -0.92 8.47
CA VAL A 126 -21.68 -1.46 7.75
C VAL A 126 -21.37 -0.62 6.50
N THR A 127 -22.38 -0.35 5.66
CA THR A 127 -22.23 0.50 4.48
C THR A 127 -21.81 1.94 4.81
N THR A 128 -22.30 2.51 5.92
CA THR A 128 -21.85 3.83 6.38
C THR A 128 -20.39 3.83 6.82
N LEU A 129 -19.96 2.79 7.55
CA LEU A 129 -18.56 2.64 7.96
C LEU A 129 -17.63 2.52 6.74
N ILE A 130 -18.05 1.81 5.68
CA ILE A 130 -17.29 1.70 4.43
C ILE A 130 -16.97 3.08 3.85
N VAL A 131 -17.99 3.93 3.65
CA VAL A 131 -17.78 5.27 3.08
C VAL A 131 -17.12 6.24 4.07
N THR A 132 -17.22 5.98 5.38
CA THR A 132 -16.51 6.75 6.42
C THR A 132 -15.00 6.51 6.34
N PHE A 133 -14.56 5.24 6.33
CA PHE A 133 -13.14 4.91 6.20
C PHE A 133 -12.56 5.40 4.86
N ALA A 134 -13.32 5.25 3.77
CA ALA A 134 -12.92 5.77 2.48
C ALA A 134 -12.76 7.29 2.50
N SER A 135 -13.72 8.03 3.06
CA SER A 135 -13.63 9.49 3.22
C SER A 135 -12.36 9.90 3.99
N LEU A 136 -12.08 9.25 5.13
CA LEU A 136 -10.88 9.52 5.91
C LEU A 136 -9.58 9.22 5.14
N SER A 137 -9.55 8.14 4.38
CA SER A 137 -8.38 7.78 3.57
C SER A 137 -8.16 8.75 2.42
N TYR A 138 -9.21 9.13 1.68
CA TYR A 138 -9.10 10.12 0.61
C TYR A 138 -8.68 11.49 1.14
N PHE A 139 -9.14 11.88 2.33
CA PHE A 139 -8.64 13.08 3.02
C PHE A 139 -7.14 12.96 3.32
N ALA A 140 -6.69 11.87 3.93
CA ALA A 140 -5.28 11.65 4.27
C ALA A 140 -4.38 11.62 3.03
N MET A 141 -4.84 11.05 1.91
CA MET A 141 -4.13 11.07 0.64
C MET A 141 -4.09 12.48 0.04
N ALA A 142 -5.20 13.22 0.07
CA ALA A 142 -5.29 14.57 -0.47
C ALA A 142 -4.41 15.58 0.31
N THR A 143 -4.25 15.39 1.62
CA THR A 143 -3.36 16.22 2.46
C THR A 143 -1.91 15.74 2.48
N GLY A 144 -1.60 14.63 1.82
CA GLY A 144 -0.23 14.08 1.73
C GLY A 144 0.23 13.24 2.93
N HIS A 145 -0.63 12.97 3.92
CA HIS A 145 -0.28 12.14 5.08
C HIS A 145 -0.26 10.65 4.77
N GLY A 146 -0.98 10.22 3.73
CA GLY A 146 -1.11 8.83 3.29
C GLY A 146 -0.15 8.39 2.19
N ILE A 147 0.97 9.11 2.01
CA ILE A 147 1.89 8.95 0.88
C ILE A 147 3.29 8.59 1.41
N SER A 148 4.02 7.80 0.64
CA SER A 148 5.45 7.55 0.83
C SER A 148 6.14 7.45 -0.54
N TYR A 149 7.46 7.40 -0.57
CA TYR A 149 8.22 7.19 -1.80
C TYR A 149 8.87 5.82 -1.82
N HIS A 150 8.67 5.09 -2.91
CA HIS A 150 9.38 3.84 -3.19
C HIS A 150 10.52 4.10 -4.17
N ARG A 151 11.74 3.76 -3.79
CA ARG A 151 12.94 3.93 -4.63
C ARG A 151 13.07 2.75 -5.57
N THR A 152 13.46 3.03 -6.80
CA THR A 152 13.85 2.00 -7.77
C THR A 152 14.98 2.49 -8.64
N THR A 153 15.91 1.60 -8.94
CA THR A 153 16.95 1.86 -9.93
C THR A 153 16.49 1.35 -11.29
N VAL A 154 16.40 2.25 -12.26
CA VAL A 154 16.09 1.94 -13.66
C VAL A 154 17.40 1.91 -14.45
N THR A 155 17.55 0.90 -15.29
CA THR A 155 18.70 0.77 -16.20
C THR A 155 18.29 1.21 -17.59
N ASP A 156 18.87 2.31 -18.06
CA ASP A 156 18.67 2.80 -19.41
C ASP A 156 19.67 2.12 -20.35
N SER A 157 19.15 1.24 -21.21
CA SER A 157 19.98 0.58 -22.20
C SER A 157 20.25 1.48 -23.40
N HIS A 158 21.52 1.62 -23.75
CA HIS A 158 21.94 2.50 -24.83
C HIS A 158 22.64 1.71 -25.94
N ARG A 159 22.37 2.06 -27.20
CA ARG A 159 22.90 1.32 -28.36
C ARG A 159 24.40 1.52 -28.59
N HIS A 160 24.95 2.67 -28.21
CA HIS A 160 26.33 3.06 -28.53
C HIS A 160 27.12 3.59 -27.32
N VAL A 161 26.54 3.57 -26.12
CA VAL A 161 27.22 3.90 -24.86
C VAL A 161 26.87 2.83 -23.82
N PRO A 162 27.72 2.63 -22.78
CA PRO A 162 27.40 1.72 -21.69
C PRO A 162 26.06 2.08 -21.04
N ASP A 163 25.33 1.06 -20.58
CA ASP A 163 24.07 1.25 -19.88
C ASP A 163 24.28 2.16 -18.65
N THR A 164 23.39 3.13 -18.48
CA THR A 164 23.39 4.02 -17.32
C THR A 164 22.28 3.63 -16.37
N THR A 165 22.47 3.90 -15.09
CA THR A 165 21.44 3.68 -14.08
C THR A 165 21.05 5.00 -13.43
N HIS A 166 19.75 5.19 -13.23
CA HIS A 166 19.22 6.32 -12.48
C HIS A 166 18.20 5.84 -11.45
N ASP A 167 18.08 6.59 -10.36
CA ASP A 167 17.11 6.28 -9.31
C ASP A 167 15.82 7.08 -9.51
N VAL A 168 14.70 6.37 -9.51
CA VAL A 168 13.34 6.92 -9.58
C VAL A 168 12.64 6.69 -8.24
N TYR A 169 12.11 7.76 -7.65
CA TYR A 169 11.29 7.74 -6.45
C TYR A 169 9.82 7.96 -6.84
N ARG A 170 9.02 6.90 -6.80
CA ARG A 170 7.60 6.97 -7.12
C ARG A 170 6.75 7.09 -5.86
N GLN A 171 5.76 7.98 -5.88
CA GLN A 171 4.78 8.08 -4.80
C GLN A 171 3.91 6.82 -4.72
N VAL A 172 3.87 6.21 -3.53
CA VAL A 172 3.00 5.10 -3.17
C VAL A 172 1.97 5.59 -2.16
N TYR A 173 0.70 5.44 -2.51
CA TYR A 173 -0.45 5.85 -1.70
C TYR A 173 -0.84 4.73 -0.71
N TRP A 174 -0.02 4.50 0.30
CA TRP A 174 -0.21 3.38 1.24
C TRP A 174 -1.51 3.48 2.05
N ALA A 175 -2.04 4.69 2.28
CA ALA A 175 -3.34 4.87 2.96
C ALA A 175 -4.51 4.19 2.22
N ARG A 176 -4.36 3.97 0.91
CA ARG A 176 -5.31 3.20 0.10
C ARG A 176 -5.43 1.75 0.57
N TYR A 177 -4.30 1.12 0.89
CA TYR A 177 -4.29 -0.26 1.37
C TYR A 177 -4.83 -0.36 2.80
N VAL A 178 -4.63 0.66 3.62
CA VAL A 178 -5.27 0.74 4.95
C VAL A 178 -6.78 0.87 4.81
N ASP A 179 -7.27 1.75 3.92
CA ASP A 179 -8.69 1.84 3.58
C ASP A 179 -9.25 0.49 3.14
N TRP A 180 -8.60 -0.16 2.18
CA TRP A 180 -9.05 -1.46 1.67
C TRP A 180 -9.07 -2.51 2.78
N SER A 181 -8.05 -2.58 3.63
CA SER A 181 -7.99 -3.55 4.72
C SER A 181 -9.14 -3.43 5.74
N LEU A 182 -9.85 -2.31 5.74
CA LEU A 182 -11.03 -2.06 6.58
C LEU A 182 -12.32 -2.16 5.78
N THR A 183 -12.35 -1.60 4.57
CA THR A 183 -13.57 -1.48 3.76
C THR A 183 -13.91 -2.73 2.97
N THR A 184 -12.92 -3.49 2.47
CA THR A 184 -13.18 -4.73 1.74
C THR A 184 -13.73 -5.84 2.65
N PRO A 185 -13.27 -6.00 3.91
CA PRO A 185 -13.93 -6.92 4.85
C PRO A 185 -15.38 -6.53 5.17
N LEU A 186 -15.65 -5.23 5.30
CA LEU A 186 -17.01 -4.74 5.55
C LEU A 186 -17.92 -4.96 4.33
N LEU A 187 -17.42 -4.75 3.11
CA LEU A 187 -18.15 -5.06 1.87
C LEU A 187 -18.47 -6.56 1.76
N LEU A 188 -17.50 -7.41 2.12
CA LEU A 188 -17.72 -8.85 2.17
C LEU A 188 -18.70 -9.25 3.26
N LEU A 189 -18.69 -8.58 4.41
CA LEU A 189 -19.68 -8.80 5.45
C LEU A 189 -21.09 -8.51 4.93
N ASP A 190 -21.30 -7.38 4.26
CA ASP A 190 -22.59 -7.03 3.63
C ASP A 190 -23.05 -8.12 2.64
N LEU A 191 -22.18 -8.54 1.72
CA LEU A 191 -22.50 -9.59 0.75
C LEU A 191 -22.75 -10.96 1.39
N ALA A 192 -21.95 -11.33 2.39
CA ALA A 192 -22.04 -12.62 3.04
C ALA A 192 -23.30 -12.73 3.90
N LEU A 193 -23.68 -11.65 4.59
CA LEU A 193 -24.96 -11.55 5.31
C LEU A 193 -26.15 -11.62 4.35
N LEU A 194 -26.07 -10.91 3.22
CA LEU A 194 -27.08 -10.95 2.16
C LEU A 194 -27.30 -12.39 1.67
N ALA A 195 -26.21 -13.09 1.33
CA ALA A 195 -26.25 -14.50 0.96
C ALA A 195 -26.71 -15.44 2.08
N GLY A 196 -26.52 -15.05 3.36
CA GLY A 196 -26.72 -15.93 4.50
C GLY A 196 -25.63 -16.98 4.62
N LEU A 197 -24.37 -16.57 4.44
CA LEU A 197 -23.22 -17.42 4.73
C LEU A 197 -23.09 -17.69 6.23
N SER A 198 -22.55 -18.86 6.58
CA SER A 198 -22.24 -19.17 7.98
C SER A 198 -21.03 -18.36 8.46
N GLY A 199 -20.92 -18.17 9.78
CA GLY A 199 -19.81 -17.41 10.39
C GLY A 199 -18.42 -17.94 10.01
N GLY A 200 -18.26 -19.25 9.82
CA GLY A 200 -17.02 -19.84 9.34
C GLY A 200 -16.65 -19.42 7.91
N HIS A 201 -17.63 -19.40 6.98
CA HIS A 201 -17.40 -18.90 5.62
C HIS A 201 -17.15 -17.39 5.60
N ILE A 202 -17.87 -16.62 6.43
CA ILE A 202 -17.65 -15.17 6.59
C ILE A 202 -16.22 -14.90 7.07
N LEU A 203 -15.77 -15.59 8.12
CA LEU A 203 -14.42 -15.44 8.66
C LEU A 203 -13.36 -15.80 7.61
N LEU A 204 -13.54 -16.90 6.89
CA LEU A 204 -12.60 -17.31 5.85
C LEU A 204 -12.52 -16.29 4.70
N ALA A 205 -13.67 -15.76 4.26
CA ALA A 205 -13.71 -14.71 3.24
C ALA A 205 -12.99 -13.44 3.70
N ILE A 206 -13.25 -12.97 4.94
CA ILE A 206 -12.61 -11.78 5.52
C ILE A 206 -11.09 -11.98 5.69
N VAL A 207 -10.65 -13.13 6.20
CA VAL A 207 -9.22 -13.38 6.39
C VAL A 207 -8.50 -13.47 5.05
N ALA A 208 -9.08 -14.14 4.06
CA ALA A 208 -8.53 -14.18 2.71
C ALA A 208 -8.44 -12.78 2.09
N ASP A 209 -9.45 -11.95 2.31
CA ASP A 209 -9.49 -10.56 1.84
C ASP A 209 -8.41 -9.68 2.48
N VAL A 210 -8.22 -9.76 3.81
CA VAL A 210 -7.15 -9.04 4.48
C VAL A 210 -5.78 -9.50 4.00
N ILE A 211 -5.58 -10.81 3.79
CA ILE A 211 -4.34 -11.33 3.20
C ILE A 211 -4.13 -10.76 1.79
N MET A 212 -5.18 -10.73 0.96
CA MET A 212 -5.14 -10.15 -0.39
C MET A 212 -4.65 -8.70 -0.36
N VAL A 213 -5.25 -7.86 0.50
CA VAL A 213 -4.89 -6.43 0.58
C VAL A 213 -3.48 -6.22 1.10
N LEU A 214 -3.10 -6.89 2.18
CA LEU A 214 -1.78 -6.69 2.81
C LEU A 214 -0.64 -7.23 1.94
N THR A 215 -0.84 -8.35 1.25
CA THR A 215 0.16 -8.85 0.30
C THR A 215 0.23 -7.99 -0.95
N GLY A 216 -0.87 -7.37 -1.38
CA GLY A 216 -0.85 -6.30 -2.39
C GLY A 216 -0.03 -5.08 -1.95
N LEU A 217 -0.13 -4.66 -0.69
CA LEU A 217 0.69 -3.59 -0.11
C LEU A 217 2.18 -3.96 -0.14
N PHE A 218 2.53 -5.18 0.26
CA PHE A 218 3.92 -5.64 0.21
C PHE A 218 4.46 -5.76 -1.22
N ALA A 219 3.59 -6.10 -2.18
CA ALA A 219 3.95 -6.07 -3.59
C ALA A 219 4.26 -4.63 -4.06
N ALA A 220 3.49 -3.62 -3.61
CA ALA A 220 3.70 -2.22 -3.96
C ALA A 220 5.08 -1.68 -3.50
N TYR A 221 5.58 -2.17 -2.36
CA TYR A 221 6.92 -1.88 -1.86
C TYR A 221 7.98 -2.92 -2.28
N GLY A 222 7.61 -3.88 -3.14
CA GLY A 222 8.52 -4.91 -3.61
C GLY A 222 9.65 -4.32 -4.45
N THR A 223 10.85 -4.90 -4.33
CA THR A 223 12.01 -4.47 -5.12
C THR A 223 11.78 -4.83 -6.59
N GLU A 224 11.97 -3.87 -7.49
CA GLU A 224 11.77 -4.07 -8.93
C GLU A 224 12.74 -5.10 -9.52
N GLY A 225 12.29 -5.81 -10.56
CA GLY A 225 13.08 -6.86 -11.21
C GLY A 225 13.32 -8.10 -10.35
N THR A 226 12.71 -8.19 -9.16
CA THR A 226 12.88 -9.34 -8.27
C THR A 226 11.66 -10.28 -8.29
N PRO A 227 11.86 -11.60 -8.09
CA PRO A 227 10.75 -12.54 -7.90
C PRO A 227 9.91 -12.23 -6.66
N GLN A 228 10.45 -11.51 -5.68
CA GLN A 228 9.77 -11.20 -4.41
C GLN A 228 8.52 -10.33 -4.63
N LYS A 229 8.62 -9.27 -5.44
CA LYS A 229 7.48 -8.41 -5.79
C LYS A 229 6.33 -9.21 -6.43
N TRP A 230 6.66 -10.03 -7.43
CA TRP A 230 5.67 -10.86 -8.14
C TRP A 230 5.14 -12.01 -7.30
N GLY A 231 5.94 -12.52 -6.35
CA GLY A 231 5.51 -13.50 -5.36
C GLY A 231 4.42 -12.95 -4.46
N TRP A 232 4.59 -11.74 -3.92
CA TRP A 232 3.55 -11.06 -3.13
C TRP A 232 2.28 -10.82 -3.94
N TYR A 233 2.43 -10.34 -5.18
CA TYR A 233 1.29 -10.14 -6.08
C TYR A 233 0.54 -11.46 -6.38
N ALA A 234 1.26 -12.56 -6.60
CA ALA A 234 0.67 -13.87 -6.83
C ALA A 234 -0.10 -14.38 -5.61
N ILE A 235 0.43 -14.19 -4.39
CA ILE A 235 -0.27 -14.53 -3.14
C ILE A 235 -1.56 -13.70 -3.03
N ALA A 236 -1.53 -12.40 -3.35
CA ALA A 236 -2.72 -11.56 -3.36
C ALA A 236 -3.79 -12.09 -4.33
N CYS A 237 -3.37 -12.50 -5.54
CA CYS A 237 -4.27 -13.07 -6.54
C CYS A 237 -4.88 -14.40 -6.08
N ILE A 238 -4.09 -15.29 -5.47
CA ILE A 238 -4.59 -16.56 -4.92
C ILE A 238 -5.59 -16.29 -3.79
N ALA A 239 -5.30 -15.36 -2.89
CA ALA A 239 -6.22 -14.97 -1.83
C ALA A 239 -7.53 -14.39 -2.40
N TYR A 240 -7.46 -13.61 -3.47
CA TYR A 240 -8.64 -13.14 -4.18
C TYR A 240 -9.47 -14.28 -4.79
N LEU A 241 -8.86 -15.33 -5.34
CA LEU A 241 -9.58 -16.51 -5.81
C LEU A 241 -10.36 -17.21 -4.70
N VAL A 242 -9.86 -17.20 -3.45
CA VAL A 242 -10.59 -17.71 -2.30
C VAL A 242 -11.83 -16.86 -2.01
N VAL A 243 -11.73 -15.53 -2.11
CA VAL A 243 -12.88 -14.62 -1.99
C VAL A 243 -13.93 -14.90 -3.07
N ILE A 244 -13.49 -15.05 -4.34
CA ILE A 244 -14.38 -15.43 -5.45
C ILE A 244 -15.07 -16.76 -5.13
N TRP A 245 -14.34 -17.76 -4.66
CA TRP A 245 -14.89 -19.08 -4.33
C TRP A 245 -15.96 -18.99 -3.22
N MET A 246 -15.71 -18.20 -2.17
CA MET A 246 -16.69 -17.97 -1.11
C MET A 246 -17.98 -17.34 -1.64
N LEU A 247 -17.88 -16.31 -2.48
CA LEU A 247 -19.08 -15.60 -2.99
C LEU A 247 -19.79 -16.37 -4.12
N ALA A 248 -19.05 -16.83 -5.12
CA ALA A 248 -19.60 -17.41 -6.35
C ALA A 248 -20.16 -18.83 -6.14
N VAL A 249 -19.60 -19.59 -5.21
CA VAL A 249 -20.05 -20.96 -4.92
C VAL A 249 -20.95 -20.98 -3.69
N HIS A 250 -20.41 -20.66 -2.51
CA HIS A 250 -21.17 -20.75 -1.27
C HIS A 250 -22.23 -19.66 -1.18
N GLY A 251 -21.86 -18.42 -1.49
CA GLY A 251 -22.77 -17.27 -1.42
C GLY A 251 -23.94 -17.42 -2.38
N ARG A 252 -23.66 -17.80 -3.63
CA ARG A 252 -24.70 -18.03 -4.64
C ARG A 252 -25.63 -19.16 -4.27
N ALA A 253 -25.10 -20.30 -3.79
CA ALA A 253 -25.93 -21.43 -3.37
C ALA A 253 -26.88 -21.04 -2.22
N ASN A 254 -26.37 -20.38 -1.19
CA ASN A 254 -27.17 -19.95 -0.04
C ASN A 254 -28.21 -18.90 -0.43
N ALA A 255 -27.84 -17.91 -1.25
CA ALA A 255 -28.75 -16.87 -1.71
C ALA A 255 -29.90 -17.45 -2.55
N MET A 256 -29.62 -18.44 -3.41
CA MET A 256 -30.65 -19.13 -4.19
C MET A 256 -31.59 -19.95 -3.31
N ALA A 257 -31.09 -20.55 -2.22
CA ALA A 257 -31.90 -21.29 -1.26
C ALA A 257 -32.88 -20.38 -0.49
N LYS A 258 -32.54 -19.10 -0.28
CA LYS A 258 -33.45 -18.09 0.28
C LYS A 258 -34.58 -17.68 -0.67
N GLY A 259 -34.48 -17.99 -1.96
CA GLY A 259 -35.50 -17.72 -2.97
C GLY A 259 -34.95 -17.07 -4.23
N GLY A 260 -35.67 -17.23 -5.34
CA GLY A 260 -35.21 -16.79 -6.67
C GLY A 260 -34.98 -15.28 -6.79
N LYS A 261 -35.73 -14.44 -6.04
CA LYS A 261 -35.53 -12.98 -6.02
C LYS A 261 -34.21 -12.60 -5.33
N VAL A 262 -33.95 -13.14 -4.14
CA VAL A 262 -32.72 -12.92 -3.37
C VAL A 262 -31.51 -13.46 -4.13
N GLY A 263 -31.60 -14.66 -4.67
CA GLY A 263 -30.52 -15.27 -5.45
C GLY A 263 -30.13 -14.46 -6.69
N LYS A 264 -31.11 -13.91 -7.44
CA LYS A 264 -30.85 -13.03 -8.59
C LYS A 264 -30.21 -11.71 -8.16
N PHE A 265 -30.70 -11.10 -7.08
CA PHE A 265 -30.12 -9.86 -6.57
C PHE A 265 -28.68 -10.07 -6.10
N PHE A 266 -28.44 -11.11 -5.29
CA PHE A 266 -27.10 -11.49 -4.84
C PHE A 266 -26.16 -11.74 -6.03
N ALA A 267 -26.59 -12.54 -7.02
CA ALA A 267 -25.77 -12.80 -8.20
C ALA A 267 -25.40 -11.50 -8.96
N SER A 268 -26.32 -10.53 -9.02
CA SER A 268 -26.09 -9.25 -9.68
C SER A 268 -25.09 -8.38 -8.91
N ILE A 269 -25.29 -8.20 -7.60
CA ILE A 269 -24.47 -7.30 -6.79
C ILE A 269 -23.10 -7.91 -6.45
N ALA A 270 -23.04 -9.22 -6.19
CA ALA A 270 -21.77 -9.94 -6.02
C ALA A 270 -21.00 -10.02 -7.34
N GLY A 271 -21.69 -10.27 -8.46
CA GLY A 271 -21.08 -10.26 -9.80
C GLY A 271 -20.49 -8.90 -10.14
N PHE A 272 -21.24 -7.81 -9.91
CA PHE A 272 -20.74 -6.44 -10.03
C PHE A 272 -19.49 -6.21 -9.18
N THR A 273 -19.53 -6.61 -7.91
CA THR A 273 -18.41 -6.45 -6.98
C THR A 273 -17.16 -7.19 -7.48
N LEU A 274 -17.29 -8.46 -7.86
CA LEU A 274 -16.17 -9.26 -8.36
C LEU A 274 -15.60 -8.73 -9.68
N VAL A 275 -16.44 -8.22 -10.59
CA VAL A 275 -15.95 -7.59 -11.82
C VAL A 275 -15.12 -6.34 -11.48
N ILE A 276 -15.66 -5.45 -10.64
CA ILE A 276 -14.96 -4.24 -10.22
C ILE A 276 -13.66 -4.57 -9.49
N TRP A 277 -13.69 -5.52 -8.54
CA TRP A 277 -12.53 -5.97 -7.77
C TRP A 277 -11.45 -6.61 -8.64
N THR A 278 -11.81 -7.27 -9.73
CA THR A 278 -10.84 -7.82 -10.69
C THR A 278 -10.08 -6.72 -11.45
N ILE A 279 -10.65 -5.52 -11.58
CA ILE A 279 -9.98 -4.40 -12.24
C ILE A 279 -8.86 -3.84 -11.34
N TYR A 280 -8.98 -3.89 -10.01
CA TYR A 280 -7.93 -3.40 -9.08
C TYR A 280 -6.55 -4.05 -9.29
N PRO A 281 -6.38 -5.38 -9.32
CA PRO A 281 -5.09 -6.01 -9.57
C PRO A 281 -4.62 -5.78 -11.02
N ILE A 282 -5.53 -5.60 -11.99
CA ILE A 282 -5.16 -5.21 -13.36
C ILE A 282 -4.53 -3.81 -13.36
N VAL A 283 -5.18 -2.85 -12.70
CA VAL A 283 -4.64 -1.49 -12.53
C VAL A 283 -3.30 -1.56 -11.81
N TRP A 284 -3.18 -2.38 -10.76
CA TRP A 284 -1.93 -2.58 -10.04
C TRP A 284 -0.82 -3.13 -10.94
N GLY A 285 -1.11 -4.16 -11.73
CA GLY A 285 -0.16 -4.77 -12.66
C GLY A 285 0.30 -3.81 -13.77
N VAL A 286 -0.57 -2.90 -14.21
CA VAL A 286 -0.24 -1.87 -15.20
C VAL A 286 0.52 -0.70 -14.57
N ALA A 287 0.10 -0.23 -13.40
CA ALA A 287 0.70 0.91 -12.69
C ALA A 287 2.01 0.52 -11.99
N ASP A 288 1.90 -0.13 -10.84
CA ASP A 288 3.04 -0.51 -10.01
C ASP A 288 3.84 -1.62 -10.68
N GLY A 289 3.17 -2.61 -11.28
CA GLY A 289 3.83 -3.77 -11.87
C GLY A 289 4.65 -3.45 -13.13
N SER A 290 4.10 -2.65 -14.05
CA SER A 290 4.71 -2.40 -15.37
C SER A 290 5.18 -0.96 -15.60
N ARG A 291 4.89 -0.03 -14.68
CA ARG A 291 5.25 1.40 -14.73
C ARG A 291 4.80 2.12 -16.00
N LYS A 292 3.70 1.67 -16.61
CA LYS A 292 3.16 2.29 -17.82
C LYS A 292 2.17 3.41 -17.53
N MET A 293 1.90 3.69 -16.25
CA MET A 293 0.89 4.62 -15.81
C MET A 293 1.47 5.68 -14.87
N SER A 294 1.19 6.94 -15.13
CA SER A 294 1.55 8.05 -14.24
C SER A 294 0.83 7.93 -12.89
N VAL A 295 1.36 8.60 -11.86
CA VAL A 295 0.74 8.64 -10.52
C VAL A 295 -0.69 9.19 -10.57
N ASP A 296 -0.94 10.21 -11.41
CA ASP A 296 -2.28 10.79 -11.58
C ASP A 296 -3.28 9.79 -12.17
N GLN A 297 -2.88 9.08 -13.21
CA GLN A 297 -3.74 8.08 -13.85
C GLN A 297 -4.06 6.93 -12.89
N GLU A 298 -3.10 6.53 -12.05
CA GLU A 298 -3.32 5.55 -10.98
C GLU A 298 -4.34 6.03 -9.95
N ILE A 299 -4.18 7.26 -9.46
CA ILE A 299 -5.12 7.90 -8.54
C ILE A 299 -6.53 7.92 -9.14
N ILE A 300 -6.67 8.36 -10.39
CA ILE A 300 -7.96 8.49 -11.07
C ILE A 300 -8.59 7.10 -11.31
N ALA A 301 -7.80 6.11 -11.71
CA ALA A 301 -8.29 4.75 -11.92
C ALA A 301 -8.88 4.17 -10.63
N TYR A 302 -8.14 4.23 -9.52
CA TYR A 302 -8.64 3.73 -8.24
C TYR A 302 -9.78 4.59 -7.67
N ALA A 303 -9.77 5.90 -7.90
CA ALA A 303 -10.87 6.79 -7.54
C ALA A 303 -12.20 6.37 -8.18
N VAL A 304 -12.19 6.09 -9.48
CA VAL A 304 -13.38 5.63 -10.21
C VAL A 304 -13.84 4.27 -9.66
N LEU A 305 -12.91 3.34 -9.46
CA LEU A 305 -13.24 2.02 -8.91
C LEU A 305 -13.84 2.13 -7.51
N ASP A 306 -13.27 2.97 -6.65
CA ASP A 306 -13.77 3.16 -5.28
C ASP A 306 -15.15 3.80 -5.24
N LEU A 307 -15.44 4.77 -6.12
CA LEU A 307 -16.78 5.34 -6.24
C LEU A 307 -17.83 4.30 -6.67
N LEU A 308 -17.44 3.36 -7.55
CA LEU A 308 -18.31 2.26 -7.96
C LEU A 308 -18.48 1.22 -6.84
N ALA A 309 -17.37 0.82 -6.21
CA ALA A 309 -17.34 -0.26 -5.22
C ALA A 309 -17.90 0.14 -3.85
N LYS A 310 -17.94 1.43 -3.52
CA LYS A 310 -18.33 1.91 -2.18
C LYS A 310 -19.68 2.63 -2.19
N PRO A 311 -19.83 3.89 -2.67
CA PRO A 311 -21.11 4.57 -2.61
C PRO A 311 -22.14 4.03 -3.61
N VAL A 312 -21.76 3.66 -4.84
CA VAL A 312 -22.73 3.08 -5.80
C VAL A 312 -23.19 1.70 -5.34
N PHE A 313 -22.26 0.82 -4.96
CA PHE A 313 -22.58 -0.45 -4.31
C PHE A 313 -23.50 -0.25 -3.10
N GLY A 314 -23.10 0.64 -2.18
CA GLY A 314 -23.81 0.88 -0.93
C GLY A 314 -25.23 1.38 -1.16
N ALA A 315 -25.41 2.35 -2.05
CA ALA A 315 -26.73 2.82 -2.43
C ALA A 315 -27.58 1.69 -3.02
N TRP A 316 -27.01 0.90 -3.94
CA TRP A 316 -27.73 -0.22 -4.57
C TRP A 316 -28.15 -1.27 -3.53
N LEU A 317 -27.27 -1.63 -2.61
CA LEU A 317 -27.56 -2.54 -1.50
C LEU A 317 -28.68 -1.98 -0.60
N LEU A 318 -28.53 -0.74 -0.14
CA LEU A 318 -29.45 -0.12 0.82
C LEU A 318 -30.86 0.04 0.25
N PHE A 319 -31.01 0.46 -1.01
CA PHE A 319 -32.34 0.58 -1.62
C PHE A 319 -32.98 -0.77 -1.93
N THR A 320 -32.18 -1.77 -2.34
CA THR A 320 -32.75 -3.05 -2.80
C THR A 320 -33.13 -3.97 -1.65
N HIS A 321 -32.30 -4.07 -0.60
CA HIS A 321 -32.57 -4.97 0.54
C HIS A 321 -33.83 -4.55 1.31
N GLN A 322 -34.15 -3.25 1.37
CA GLN A 322 -35.38 -2.74 1.99
C GLN A 322 -36.65 -3.34 1.35
N SER A 323 -36.59 -3.69 0.06
CA SER A 323 -37.68 -4.33 -0.68
C SER A 323 -37.73 -5.86 -0.59
N MET A 324 -36.83 -6.46 0.22
CA MET A 324 -36.65 -7.91 0.35
C MET A 324 -36.55 -8.30 1.84
N PRO A 325 -37.68 -8.52 2.54
CA PRO A 325 -37.70 -8.90 3.95
C PRO A 325 -36.83 -10.13 4.27
N GLU A 326 -36.69 -11.07 3.31
CA GLU A 326 -35.91 -12.30 3.43
C GLU A 326 -34.39 -12.06 3.54
N THR A 327 -33.94 -10.83 3.24
CA THR A 327 -32.54 -10.41 3.37
C THR A 327 -32.24 -9.74 4.71
N GLN A 328 -33.27 -9.43 5.52
CA GLN A 328 -33.10 -8.75 6.79
C GLN A 328 -32.38 -9.65 7.79
N VAL A 329 -31.29 -9.13 8.34
CA VAL A 329 -30.60 -9.73 9.48
C VAL A 329 -31.06 -8.97 10.71
N GLU A 330 -31.88 -9.62 11.53
CA GLU A 330 -32.31 -9.06 12.80
C GLU A 330 -31.25 -9.33 13.86
N LEU A 331 -30.64 -8.26 14.36
CA LEU A 331 -29.80 -8.32 15.56
C LEU A 331 -30.72 -8.31 16.79
N GLY A 332 -30.43 -9.16 17.77
CA GLY A 332 -31.15 -9.22 19.04
C GLY A 332 -30.21 -9.23 20.25
N GLY A 333 -30.79 -9.18 21.45
CA GLY A 333 -30.06 -9.25 22.71
C GLY A 333 -29.11 -8.07 22.93
N PHE A 334 -27.86 -8.37 23.28
CA PHE A 334 -26.82 -7.36 23.57
C PHE A 334 -26.64 -6.33 22.43
N TRP A 335 -26.74 -6.77 21.18
CA TRP A 335 -26.49 -5.93 20.01
C TRP A 335 -27.54 -4.84 19.79
N THR A 336 -28.74 -4.99 20.38
CA THR A 336 -29.83 -4.01 20.29
C THR A 336 -30.15 -3.33 21.60
N HIS A 337 -30.04 -4.05 22.72
CA HIS A 337 -30.47 -3.58 24.04
C HIS A 337 -29.31 -3.32 25.00
N GLY A 338 -28.06 -3.62 24.61
CA GLY A 338 -26.89 -3.55 25.50
C GLY A 338 -26.92 -4.64 26.56
N VAL A 339 -26.01 -4.52 27.55
CA VAL A 339 -26.05 -5.39 28.74
C VAL A 339 -27.19 -4.90 29.63
N SER A 340 -28.40 -5.45 29.47
CA SER A 340 -29.49 -5.17 30.41
C SER A 340 -29.20 -5.88 31.74
N SER A 341 -29.25 -5.15 32.85
CA SER A 341 -29.11 -5.69 34.21
C SER A 341 -30.37 -6.44 34.69
N GLU A 342 -31.42 -6.54 33.86
CA GLU A 342 -32.73 -7.07 34.23
C GLU A 342 -32.80 -8.61 34.37
N GLY A 343 -31.68 -9.32 34.16
CA GLY A 343 -31.57 -10.77 34.41
C GLY A 343 -30.79 -11.16 35.67
N ALA A 344 -30.38 -10.20 36.51
CA ALA A 344 -29.55 -10.46 37.69
C ALA A 344 -30.33 -10.61 39.01
N ILE A 345 -31.67 -10.63 38.98
CA ILE A 345 -32.46 -11.01 40.16
C ILE A 345 -32.58 -12.53 40.17
N ARG A 346 -31.68 -13.16 40.93
CA ARG A 346 -31.91 -14.52 41.43
C ARG A 346 -33.19 -14.49 42.25
N VAL A 347 -34.24 -15.15 41.77
CA VAL A 347 -35.33 -15.60 42.63
C VAL A 347 -34.68 -16.60 43.57
N GLY A 348 -34.32 -16.14 44.77
CA GLY A 348 -34.10 -17.04 45.89
C GLY A 348 -35.40 -17.81 46.09
N GLU A 349 -35.26 -19.12 46.18
CA GLU A 349 -36.35 -20.05 46.44
C GLU A 349 -37.07 -19.66 47.73
N ASP A 350 -38.20 -18.98 47.61
CA ASP A 350 -39.23 -18.97 48.64
C ASP A 350 -40.01 -20.29 48.49
N ASP A 351 -39.55 -21.37 49.14
CA ASP A 351 -40.44 -22.39 49.72
C ASP A 351 -39.70 -23.45 50.55
N GLU A 352 -39.69 -23.26 51.86
CA GLU A 352 -39.94 -24.28 52.90
C GLU A 352 -40.43 -23.44 54.12
N GLY A 353 -41.72 -23.28 54.42
CA GLY A 353 -42.79 -24.26 54.41
C GLY A 353 -43.02 -24.77 55.83
N ALA A 354 -44.00 -24.15 56.52
CA ALA A 354 -44.85 -24.67 57.61
C ALA A 354 -44.22 -25.19 58.92
#